data_AF-A0A1B8D261-F1
#
_entry.id   AF-A0A1B8D261-F1
#
_cell.length_a   1.000
_cell.length_b   1.000
_cell.length_c   1.000
_cell.angle_alpha   90.00
_cell.angle_beta   90.00
_cell.angle_gamma   90.00
#
_symmetry.space_group_name_H-M   'P 1'
#
loop_
_entity.id
_entity.type
_entity.pdbx_description
1 polymer ?
#
loop_
_entity_poly.entity_id
_entity_poly.type
_entity_poly.pdbx_seq_one_letter_code
_entity_poly.pdbx_strand_id
1 'polypeptide(L)'
;MKLSLLTAAALTLAPTTTAWRVYFYQLKDGQGPSRVGSLNNKISSVRWYSDNSETNPTTRCCISMYQGLGCTGTNWGQSWCRNRFADTSNFGADNQISSYQTDCYKV
;
A
#
# COMPACT_ATOMS: atom_id res chain seq x y z
N MET A 1 5.59 0.55 57.35
CA MET A 1 5.09 1.13 56.09
C MET A 1 5.36 0.12 54.98
N LYS A 2 4.33 -0.41 54.32
CA LYS A 2 4.47 -1.36 53.20
C LYS A 2 4.49 -0.55 51.89
N LEU A 3 5.59 -0.65 51.13
CA LEU A 3 5.69 -0.07 49.78
C LEU A 3 4.84 -0.91 48.82
N SER A 4 3.76 -0.32 48.32
CA SER A 4 2.98 -0.89 47.22
C SER A 4 3.69 -0.60 45.90
N LEU A 5 4.20 -1.64 45.25
CA LEU A 5 4.68 -1.57 43.87
C LEU A 5 3.50 -1.38 42.92
N LEU A 6 3.49 -0.25 42.21
CA LEU A 6 2.61 -0.03 41.06
C LEU A 6 3.16 -0.82 39.88
N THR A 7 2.48 -1.90 39.52
CA THR A 7 2.69 -2.61 38.26
C THR A 7 2.19 -1.74 37.12
N ALA A 8 3.11 -1.13 36.37
CA ALA A 8 2.79 -0.47 35.12
C ALA A 8 2.29 -1.52 34.11
N ALA A 9 1.02 -1.44 33.72
CA ALA A 9 0.50 -2.22 32.61
C ALA A 9 1.22 -1.76 31.34
N ALA A 10 2.08 -2.61 30.80
CA ALA A 10 2.64 -2.42 29.47
C ALA A 10 1.48 -2.44 28.47
N LEU A 11 1.21 -1.31 27.82
CA LEU A 11 0.41 -1.28 26.60
C LEU A 11 1.15 -2.14 25.57
N THR A 12 0.70 -3.39 25.42
CA THR A 12 1.11 -4.22 24.29
C THR A 12 0.60 -3.51 23.04
N LEU A 13 1.49 -2.78 22.38
CA LEU A 13 1.25 -2.31 21.02
C LEU A 13 1.03 -3.58 20.21
N ALA A 14 -0.22 -3.83 19.79
CA ALA A 14 -0.52 -4.91 18.86
C ALA A 14 0.49 -4.82 17.70
N PRO A 15 1.06 -5.95 17.24
CA PRO A 15 2.07 -5.95 16.19
C PRO A 15 1.55 -5.12 15.01
N THR A 16 2.33 -4.11 14.62
CA THR A 16 2.07 -3.30 13.43
C THR A 16 1.86 -4.29 12.29
N THR A 17 0.63 -4.32 11.78
CA THR A 17 0.11 -5.46 11.02
C THR A 17 1.10 -5.98 9.98
N THR A 18 1.48 -7.25 10.11
CA THR A 18 2.46 -7.96 9.27
C THR A 18 1.88 -8.32 7.89
N ALA A 19 1.10 -7.41 7.32
CA ALA A 19 0.33 -7.62 6.12
C ALA A 19 0.72 -6.59 5.08
N TRP A 20 0.88 -7.08 3.85
CA TRP A 20 1.00 -6.26 2.65
C TRP A 20 -0.19 -5.30 2.53
N ARG A 21 0.11 -4.04 2.20
CA ARG A 21 -0.90 -2.97 2.13
C ARG A 21 -0.66 -2.09 0.92
N VAL A 22 -1.75 -1.75 0.23
CA VAL A 22 -1.75 -0.73 -0.82
C VAL A 22 -2.81 0.31 -0.51
N TYR A 23 -2.42 1.56 -0.67
CA TYR A 23 -3.26 2.72 -0.50
C TYR A 23 -3.30 3.49 -1.80
N PHE A 24 -4.51 3.67 -2.31
CA PHE A 24 -4.82 4.50 -3.46
C PHE A 24 -5.49 5.78 -2.99
N TYR A 25 -5.14 6.89 -3.60
CA TYR A 25 -5.59 8.21 -3.17
C TYR A 25 -6.06 9.03 -4.37
N GLN A 26 -7.14 9.80 -4.16
CA GLN A 26 -7.70 10.65 -5.23
C GLN A 26 -6.89 11.91 -5.52
N LEU A 27 -6.06 12.33 -4.58
CA LEU A 27 -5.19 13.47 -4.75
C LEU A 27 -3.73 13.03 -4.76
N LYS A 28 -2.85 13.93 -5.17
CA LYS A 28 -1.40 13.75 -5.10
C LYS A 28 -0.93 13.68 -3.64
N ASP A 29 0.29 13.20 -3.46
CA ASP A 29 1.00 13.12 -2.17
C ASP A 29 0.31 12.27 -1.09
N GLY A 30 -0.59 11.36 -1.46
CA GLY A 30 -1.30 10.50 -0.52
C GLY A 30 -2.44 11.20 0.20
N GLN A 31 -3.04 12.22 -0.41
CA GLN A 31 -4.14 12.99 0.16
C GLN A 31 -5.51 12.58 -0.40
N GLY A 32 -6.56 12.97 0.32
CA GLY A 32 -7.94 12.75 -0.10
C GLY A 32 -8.46 11.33 0.17
N PRO A 33 -9.67 11.02 -0.32
CA PRO A 33 -10.34 9.75 -0.04
C PRO A 33 -9.56 8.54 -0.58
N SER A 34 -9.57 7.45 0.19
CA SER A 34 -8.88 6.19 -0.13
C SER A 34 -9.79 4.96 -0.23
N ARG A 35 -11.11 5.17 -0.42
CA ARG A 35 -12.11 4.09 -0.44
C ARG A 35 -12.26 3.45 -1.83
N VAL A 36 -11.81 2.20 -1.96
CA VAL A 36 -11.70 1.34 -3.16
C VAL A 36 -12.83 1.45 -4.19
N GLY A 37 -14.10 1.52 -3.80
CA GLY A 37 -15.22 1.52 -4.76
C GLY A 37 -15.39 2.82 -5.58
N SER A 38 -14.96 3.97 -5.07
CA SER A 38 -15.14 5.27 -5.73
C SER A 38 -13.89 5.77 -6.46
N LEU A 39 -12.85 4.94 -6.56
CA LEU A 39 -11.52 5.32 -7.05
C LEU A 39 -11.24 4.98 -8.51
N ASN A 40 -12.13 4.24 -9.18
CA ASN A 40 -11.95 3.89 -10.59
C ASN A 40 -11.73 5.15 -11.44
N ASN A 41 -10.61 5.22 -12.17
CA ASN A 41 -10.21 6.39 -12.96
C ASN A 41 -10.14 7.71 -12.15
N LYS A 42 -9.82 7.62 -10.86
CA LYS A 42 -9.69 8.79 -9.97
C LYS A 42 -8.43 8.76 -9.12
N ILE A 43 -7.51 7.85 -9.39
CA ILE A 43 -6.29 7.67 -8.59
C ILE A 43 -5.24 8.65 -9.10
N SER A 44 -4.71 9.47 -8.19
CA SER A 44 -3.62 10.42 -8.48
C SER A 44 -2.34 10.14 -7.69
N SER A 45 -2.40 9.36 -6.61
CA SER A 45 -1.20 8.86 -5.92
C SER A 45 -1.40 7.49 -5.29
N VAL A 46 -0.29 6.76 -5.12
CA VAL A 46 -0.28 5.38 -4.62
C VAL A 46 0.87 5.18 -3.64
N ARG A 47 0.58 4.50 -2.53
CA ARG A 47 1.60 4.03 -1.58
C ARG A 47 1.42 2.54 -1.33
N TRP A 48 2.51 1.78 -1.35
CA TRP A 48 2.46 0.35 -1.06
C TRP A 48 3.58 -0.04 -0.11
N TYR A 49 3.24 -0.99 0.74
CA TYR A 49 4.14 -1.63 1.67
C TYR A 49 4.32 -3.05 1.15
N SER A 50 5.37 -3.24 0.34
CA SER A 50 5.59 -4.50 -0.39
C SER A 50 5.93 -5.66 0.53
N ASP A 51 6.60 -5.37 1.64
CA ASP A 51 7.13 -6.38 2.54
C ASP A 51 6.13 -6.68 3.66
N ASN A 52 6.03 -7.94 4.08
CA ASN A 52 5.15 -8.34 5.19
C ASN A 52 5.66 -7.85 6.57
N SER A 53 6.94 -7.51 6.67
CA SER A 53 7.54 -6.86 7.84
C SER A 53 8.61 -5.89 7.40
N GLU A 54 8.76 -4.77 8.12
CA GLU A 54 9.87 -3.83 7.89
C GLU A 54 11.21 -4.42 8.35
N THR A 55 11.19 -5.22 9.42
CA THR A 55 12.36 -5.93 9.95
C THR A 55 12.22 -7.43 9.69
N ASN A 56 13.17 -8.01 8.97
CA ASN A 56 13.18 -9.42 8.53
C ASN A 56 11.96 -9.84 7.68
N PRO A 57 11.80 -9.27 6.47
CA PRO A 57 10.71 -9.65 5.58
C PRO A 57 10.86 -11.10 5.10
N THR A 58 9.79 -11.89 5.18
CA THR A 58 9.74 -13.27 4.63
C THR A 58 8.98 -13.34 3.31
N THR A 59 8.17 -12.32 3.02
CA THR A 59 7.37 -12.22 1.80
C THR A 59 7.44 -10.80 1.25
N ARG A 60 7.61 -10.68 -0.06
CA ARG A 60 7.54 -9.42 -0.79
C ARG A 60 6.50 -9.52 -1.90
N CYS A 61 5.60 -8.55 -1.93
CA CYS A 61 4.55 -8.40 -2.94
C CYS A 61 4.76 -7.10 -3.71
N CYS A 62 4.89 -7.22 -5.02
CA CYS A 62 5.06 -6.09 -5.92
C CYS A 62 3.78 -5.87 -6.72
N ILE A 63 3.53 -4.62 -7.14
CA ILE A 63 2.27 -4.23 -7.76
C ILE A 63 2.44 -3.92 -9.25
N SER A 64 1.46 -4.35 -10.02
CA SER A 64 1.22 -3.94 -11.41
C SER A 64 -0.14 -3.28 -11.51
N MET A 65 -0.23 -2.16 -12.21
CA MET A 65 -1.44 -1.34 -12.33
C MET A 65 -1.88 -1.27 -13.79
N TYR A 66 -3.19 -1.31 -14.00
CA TYR A 66 -3.78 -1.47 -15.33
C TYR A 66 -4.89 -0.45 -15.60
N GLN A 67 -4.96 -0.04 -16.87
CA GLN A 67 -5.97 0.91 -17.34
C GLN A 67 -7.36 0.30 -17.40
N GLY A 68 -7.45 -0.99 -17.75
CA GLY A 68 -8.71 -1.72 -17.85
C GLY A 68 -9.08 -2.41 -16.55
N LEU A 69 -10.35 -2.81 -16.44
CA LEU A 69 -10.80 -3.75 -15.41
C LEU A 69 -10.23 -5.15 -15.69
N GLY A 70 -10.05 -5.95 -14.63
CA GLY A 70 -9.57 -7.33 -14.76
C GLY A 70 -8.13 -7.45 -15.27
N CYS A 71 -7.27 -6.48 -14.95
CA CYS A 71 -5.85 -6.47 -15.32
C CYS A 71 -5.62 -6.45 -16.84
N THR A 72 -6.40 -5.64 -17.57
CA THR A 72 -6.34 -5.52 -19.04
C THR A 72 -5.88 -4.14 -19.52
N GLY A 73 -5.55 -4.03 -20.81
CA GLY A 73 -5.15 -2.76 -21.43
C GLY A 73 -3.72 -2.36 -21.10
N THR A 74 -3.46 -1.05 -21.05
CA THR A 74 -2.15 -0.49 -20.71
C THR A 74 -1.73 -0.95 -19.32
N ASN A 75 -0.55 -1.58 -19.23
CA ASN A 75 0.10 -1.95 -17.99
C ASN A 75 1.22 -0.96 -17.69
N TRP A 76 1.18 -0.31 -16.53
CA TRP A 76 2.22 0.61 -16.07
C TRP A 76 3.26 -0.03 -15.16
N GLY A 77 3.14 -1.32 -14.87
CA GLY A 77 3.97 -2.05 -13.92
C GLY A 77 4.80 -3.16 -14.54
N GLN A 78 6.11 -2.92 -14.63
CA GLN A 78 7.12 -3.96 -14.41
C GLN A 78 7.37 -4.07 -12.89
N SER A 79 6.51 -4.82 -12.17
CA SER A 79 6.68 -5.25 -10.77
C SER A 79 7.27 -4.22 -9.79
N TRP A 80 6.46 -3.24 -9.38
CA TRP A 80 6.92 -2.15 -8.52
C TRP A 80 6.96 -2.59 -7.05
N CYS A 81 8.16 -2.73 -6.50
CA CYS A 81 8.40 -3.11 -5.11
C CYS A 81 8.93 -1.91 -4.30
N ARG A 82 8.62 -1.81 -3.01
CA ARG A 82 9.19 -0.84 -2.05
C ARG A 82 9.20 0.64 -2.47
N ASN A 83 8.31 1.11 -3.34
CA ASN A 83 8.26 2.53 -3.69
C ASN A 83 6.97 3.21 -3.21
N ARG A 84 6.88 4.49 -3.50
CA ARG A 84 5.69 5.33 -3.39
C ARG A 84 5.63 6.17 -4.66
N PHE A 85 4.43 6.34 -5.22
CA PHE A 85 4.18 7.34 -6.25
C PHE A 85 3.34 8.46 -5.66
N ALA A 86 3.99 9.58 -5.39
CA ALA A 86 3.33 10.80 -4.94
C ALA A 86 2.46 11.43 -6.05
N ASP A 87 2.78 11.15 -7.30
CA ASP A 87 2.05 11.65 -8.47
C ASP A 87 2.08 10.59 -9.58
N THR A 88 0.90 10.10 -9.96
CA THR A 88 0.76 9.08 -11.01
C THR A 88 0.87 9.63 -12.43
N SER A 89 0.81 10.96 -12.61
CA SER A 89 1.05 11.59 -13.91
C SER A 89 2.51 11.43 -14.37
N ASN A 90 3.45 11.25 -13.43
CA ASN A 90 4.86 11.00 -13.71
C ASN A 90 5.12 9.73 -14.53
N PHE A 91 4.16 8.80 -14.56
CA PHE A 91 4.21 7.60 -15.39
C PHE A 91 2.98 7.45 -16.29
N GLY A 92 2.23 8.55 -16.50
CA GLY A 92 1.12 8.62 -17.44
C GLY A 92 -0.15 7.88 -17.02
N ALA A 93 -0.35 7.60 -15.73
CA ALA A 93 -1.51 6.83 -15.25
C ALA A 93 -2.50 7.66 -14.40
N ASP A 94 -2.32 8.98 -14.31
CA ASP A 94 -3.20 9.85 -13.51
C ASP A 94 -4.64 9.73 -13.95
N ASN A 95 -5.51 9.41 -12.99
CA ASN A 95 -6.94 9.20 -13.19
C ASN A 95 -7.27 8.13 -14.25
N GLN A 96 -6.36 7.18 -14.50
CA GLN A 96 -6.57 6.11 -15.49
C GLN A 96 -6.51 4.70 -14.90
N ILE A 97 -6.06 4.55 -13.65
CA ILE A 97 -5.96 3.24 -13.00
C ILE A 97 -7.37 2.72 -12.70
N SER A 98 -7.67 1.53 -13.23
CA SER A 98 -8.95 0.83 -13.02
C SER A 98 -8.80 -0.50 -12.30
N SER A 99 -7.65 -1.15 -12.39
CA SER A 99 -7.37 -2.37 -11.63
C SER A 99 -5.88 -2.52 -11.31
N TYR A 100 -5.57 -3.45 -10.41
CA TYR A 100 -4.20 -3.79 -10.06
C TYR A 100 -4.10 -5.29 -9.75
N GLN A 101 -2.91 -5.83 -9.96
CA GLN A 101 -2.51 -7.17 -9.54
C GLN A 101 -1.30 -7.06 -8.63
N THR A 102 -1.16 -8.03 -7.73
CA THR A 102 0.07 -8.22 -6.99
C THR A 102 0.66 -9.59 -7.21
N ASP A 103 1.98 -9.59 -7.38
CA ASP A 103 2.79 -10.80 -7.46
C ASP A 103 3.66 -10.86 -6.21
N CYS A 104 3.43 -11.91 -5.41
CA CYS A 104 4.10 -12.11 -4.13
C CYS A 104 5.08 -13.28 -4.20
N TYR A 105 6.27 -13.09 -3.65
CA TYR A 105 7.31 -14.10 -3.59
C TYR A 105 7.97 -14.13 -2.21
N LYS A 106 8.54 -15.29 -1.88
CA LYS A 106 9.37 -15.47 -0.69
C LYS A 106 10.69 -14.71 -0.88
N VAL A 107 11.12 -13.99 0.16
CA VAL A 107 12.41 -13.25 0.17
C VAL A 107 13.44 -13.92 1.05
#